data_AF-F2J658-F1
#
_entry.id   AF-F2J658-F1
#
_cell.length_a   1.000
_cell.length_b   1.000
_cell.length_c   1.000
_cell.angle_alpha   90.00
_cell.angle_beta   90.00
_cell.angle_gamma   90.00
#
_symmetry.space_group_name_H-M   'P 1'
#
loop_
_entity.id
_entity.type
_entity.pdbx_description
1 polymer ?
#
loop_
_entity_poly.entity_id
_entity_poly.type
_entity_poly.pdbx_seq_one_letter_code
_entity_poly.pdbx_strand_id
1 'polypeptide(L)'
;MSDDPTLQSPYRPAVKSADERKLCRLTDLLERALAVLRGELASMVECCCELAWDGMDHVPVAGTASPESVPVIAELALLIIEIEAEIGRPADHPEPQWLDDLLDGKWGLIWPVAAR
;
A
#
# COMPACT_ATOMS: atom_id res chain seq x y z
N MET A 1 60.92 -9.08 17.50
CA MET A 1 59.76 -9.99 17.65
C MET A 1 59.02 -9.51 18.89
N SER A 2 57.83 -8.92 18.86
CA SER A 2 56.92 -8.55 17.78
C SER A 2 56.09 -7.39 18.36
N ASP A 3 56.03 -6.26 17.66
CA ASP A 3 55.08 -5.19 17.97
C ASP A 3 53.72 -5.60 17.41
N ASP A 4 52.72 -5.73 18.28
CA ASP A 4 51.34 -6.03 17.91
C ASP A 4 50.50 -4.75 18.07
N PRO A 5 50.12 -4.06 16.98
CA PRO A 5 49.22 -2.94 17.07
C PRO A 5 47.78 -3.45 16.98
N THR A 6 47.14 -3.57 18.14
CA THR A 6 45.69 -3.76 18.28
C THR A 6 44.91 -2.76 17.40
N LEU A 7 44.22 -3.31 16.40
CA LEU A 7 43.19 -2.67 15.60
C LEU A 7 42.14 -1.97 16.49
N GLN A 8 42.07 -0.65 16.41
CA GLN A 8 40.84 0.08 16.71
C GLN A 8 40.55 1.04 15.56
N SER A 9 39.90 0.51 14.52
CA SER A 9 39.18 1.34 13.56
C SER A 9 37.90 1.81 14.24
N PRO A 10 37.68 3.12 14.45
CA PRO A 10 36.43 3.60 15.00
C PRO A 10 35.35 3.42 13.94
N TYR A 11 34.41 2.52 14.19
CA TYR A 11 33.17 2.41 13.41
C TYR A 11 32.47 3.78 13.48
N ARG A 12 32.66 4.62 12.45
CA ARG A 12 31.80 5.78 12.24
C ARG A 12 30.52 5.26 11.61
N PRO A 13 29.35 5.40 12.26
CA PRO A 13 28.10 5.13 11.58
C PRO A 13 28.05 6.03 10.34
N ALA A 14 27.85 5.41 9.17
CA ALA A 14 27.74 6.14 7.92
C ALA A 14 26.56 7.11 8.03
N VAL A 15 26.86 8.41 8.08
CA VAL A 15 25.84 9.45 8.08
C VAL A 15 25.20 9.42 6.71
N LYS A 16 23.90 9.08 6.66
CA LYS A 16 23.15 9.04 5.40
C LYS A 16 23.35 10.33 4.61
N SER A 17 23.56 10.21 3.30
CA SER A 17 23.68 11.36 2.41
C SER A 17 22.41 12.22 2.45
N ALA A 18 22.48 13.45 1.97
CA ALA A 18 21.28 14.30 1.89
C ALA A 18 20.17 13.65 1.03
N ASP A 19 20.58 12.97 -0.04
CA ASP A 19 19.67 12.27 -0.95
C ASP A 19 19.05 11.03 -0.31
N GLU A 20 19.83 10.25 0.44
CA GLU A 20 19.32 9.09 1.19
C GLU A 20 18.32 9.51 2.27
N ARG A 21 18.57 10.61 2.98
CA ARG A 21 17.62 11.14 3.98
C ARG A 21 16.33 11.63 3.32
N LYS A 22 16.44 12.27 2.14
CA LYS A 22 15.29 12.70 1.36
C LYS A 22 14.48 11.50 0.89
N LEU A 23 15.14 10.47 0.38
CA LEU A 23 14.50 9.22 -0.05
C LEU A 23 13.74 8.58 1.10
N CYS A 24 14.38 8.36 2.26
CA CYS A 24 13.71 7.80 3.44
C CYS A 24 12.46 8.61 3.83
N ARG A 25 12.58 9.94 3.89
CA ARG A 25 11.44 10.80 4.24
C ARG A 25 10.29 10.71 3.23
N LEU A 26 10.61 10.60 1.93
CA LEU A 26 9.60 10.45 0.88
C LEU A 26 8.91 9.09 0.97
N THR A 27 9.65 8.01 1.22
CA THR A 27 9.08 6.68 1.50
C THR A 27 8.15 6.74 2.71
N ASP A 28 8.57 7.32 3.84
CA ASP A 28 7.72 7.47 5.04
C ASP A 28 6.45 8.31 4.79
N LEU A 29 6.53 9.28 3.87
CA LEU A 29 5.37 10.07 3.46
C LEU A 29 4.41 9.25 2.61
N LEU A 30 4.93 8.50 1.64
CA LEU A 30 4.14 7.63 0.76
C LEU A 30 3.46 6.51 1.54
N GLU A 31 4.16 5.88 2.49
CA GLU A 31 3.58 4.83 3.34
C GLU A 31 2.39 5.34 4.16
N ARG A 32 2.51 6.54 4.75
CA ARG A 32 1.40 7.14 5.50
C ARG A 32 0.25 7.58 4.60
N ALA A 33 0.56 8.11 3.41
CA ALA A 33 -0.45 8.45 2.43
C ALA A 33 -1.21 7.20 1.97
N LEU A 34 -0.49 6.10 1.70
CA LEU A 34 -1.06 4.82 1.31
C LEU A 34 -2.04 4.30 2.36
N ALA A 35 -1.66 4.33 3.65
CA ALA A 35 -2.55 3.93 4.74
C ALA A 35 -3.86 4.74 4.78
N VAL A 36 -3.79 6.05 4.52
CA VAL A 36 -4.99 6.90 4.43
C VAL A 36 -5.82 6.54 3.20
N LEU A 37 -5.20 6.42 2.03
CA LEU A 37 -5.90 6.10 0.78
C LEU A 37 -6.60 4.74 0.84
N ARG A 38 -5.97 3.72 1.44
CA ARG A 38 -6.56 2.39 1.63
C ARG A 38 -7.77 2.44 2.56
N GLY A 39 -7.69 3.22 3.65
CA GLY A 39 -8.85 3.46 4.53
C GLY A 39 -10.00 4.20 3.85
N GLU A 40 -9.70 5.23 3.05
CA GLU A 40 -10.70 5.95 2.25
C GLU A 40 -11.35 5.04 1.20
N LEU A 41 -10.56 4.22 0.50
CA LEU A 41 -11.08 3.23 -0.45
C LEU A 41 -12.00 2.24 0.27
N ALA A 42 -11.60 1.76 1.44
CA ALA A 42 -12.39 0.82 2.21
C ALA A 42 -13.76 1.42 2.57
N SER A 43 -13.76 2.64 3.14
CA SER A 43 -14.97 3.36 3.51
C SER A 43 -15.89 3.63 2.30
N MET A 44 -15.30 3.99 1.16
CA MET A 44 -16.06 4.24 -0.06
C MET A 44 -16.75 2.96 -0.56
N VAL A 45 -16.03 1.83 -0.59
CA VAL A 45 -16.58 0.54 -1.00
C VAL A 45 -17.70 0.09 -0.06
N GLU A 46 -17.51 0.23 1.26
CA GLU A 46 -18.54 -0.10 2.26
C GLU A 46 -19.80 0.76 2.13
N CYS A 47 -19.66 2.04 1.74
CA CYS A 47 -20.79 2.94 1.55
C CYS A 47 -21.51 2.75 0.21
N CYS A 48 -20.83 2.19 -0.79
CA CYS A 48 -21.30 2.17 -2.18
C CYS A 48 -21.69 0.77 -2.66
N CYS A 49 -21.33 -0.29 -1.94
CA CYS A 49 -21.70 -1.67 -2.26
C CYS A 49 -22.83 -2.19 -1.36
N GLU A 50 -23.48 -3.25 -1.80
CA GLU A 50 -24.27 -4.10 -0.90
C GLU A 50 -23.33 -4.80 0.10
N LEU A 51 -23.78 -4.95 1.34
CA LEU A 51 -23.03 -5.64 2.38
C LEU A 51 -23.69 -6.99 2.70
N ALA A 52 -22.90 -8.05 2.64
CA ALA A 52 -23.29 -9.39 3.09
C ALA A 52 -22.71 -9.67 4.49
N TRP A 53 -23.38 -10.50 5.27
CA TRP A 53 -22.85 -11.00 6.54
C TRP A 53 -22.05 -12.28 6.29
N ASP A 54 -20.78 -12.33 6.69
CA ASP A 54 -19.92 -13.51 6.53
C ASP A 54 -19.85 -14.42 7.77
N GLY A 55 -20.50 -14.00 8.87
CA GLY A 55 -20.46 -14.67 10.17
C GLY A 55 -19.76 -13.85 11.25
N MET A 56 -18.82 -12.99 10.87
CA MET A 56 -18.00 -12.18 11.77
C MET A 56 -18.18 -10.68 11.53
N ASP A 57 -18.27 -10.28 10.26
CA ASP A 57 -18.40 -8.88 9.86
C ASP A 57 -19.29 -8.71 8.61
N HIS A 58 -19.57 -7.46 8.28
CA HIS A 58 -20.16 -7.08 7.01
C HIS A 58 -19.07 -6.94 5.95
N VAL A 59 -19.21 -7.71 4.87
CA VAL A 59 -18.27 -7.71 3.74
C VAL A 59 -18.98 -7.17 2.51
N PRO A 60 -18.37 -6.20 1.78
CA PRO A 60 -18.97 -5.70 0.56
C PRO A 60 -19.00 -6.77 -0.54
N VAL A 61 -20.13 -6.83 -1.25
CA VAL A 61 -20.37 -7.81 -2.31
C VAL A 61 -19.80 -7.29 -3.63
N ALA A 62 -18.85 -8.02 -4.21
CA ALA A 62 -18.25 -7.65 -5.48
C ALA A 62 -19.31 -7.48 -6.59
N GLY A 63 -19.15 -6.43 -7.40
CA GLY A 63 -20.07 -6.12 -8.51
C GLY A 63 -21.36 -5.40 -8.12
N THR A 64 -21.54 -5.06 -6.84
CA THR A 64 -22.74 -4.34 -6.35
C THR A 64 -22.50 -2.85 -6.08
N ALA A 65 -21.28 -2.36 -6.34
CA ALA A 65 -20.97 -0.95 -6.24
C ALA A 65 -21.93 -0.10 -7.09
N SER A 66 -22.42 1.00 -6.54
CA SER A 66 -23.25 1.94 -7.27
C SER A 66 -22.53 2.41 -8.55
N PRO A 67 -23.22 2.46 -9.71
CA PRO A 67 -22.57 2.80 -10.99
C PRO A 67 -21.87 4.16 -10.99
N GLU A 68 -22.34 5.10 -10.18
CA GLU A 68 -21.76 6.44 -10.04
C GLU A 68 -20.43 6.43 -9.28
N SER A 69 -20.24 5.50 -8.35
CA SER A 69 -19.02 5.40 -7.54
C SER A 69 -17.94 4.53 -8.17
N VAL A 70 -18.30 3.60 -9.08
CA VAL A 70 -17.35 2.69 -9.75
C VAL A 70 -16.12 3.41 -10.34
N PRO A 71 -16.24 4.53 -11.08
CA PRO A 71 -15.07 5.21 -11.63
C PRO A 71 -14.12 5.74 -10.57
N VAL A 72 -14.65 6.25 -9.46
CA VAL A 72 -13.86 6.84 -8.37
C VAL A 72 -13.15 5.73 -7.57
N ILE A 73 -13.85 4.63 -7.30
CA ILE A 73 -13.28 3.43 -6.65
C ILE A 73 -12.12 2.90 -7.50
N ALA A 74 -12.31 2.80 -8.82
CA ALA A 74 -11.28 2.30 -9.74
C ALA A 74 -10.05 3.23 -9.80
N GLU A 75 -10.26 4.56 -9.90
CA GLU A 75 -9.17 5.55 -9.91
C GLU A 75 -8.35 5.51 -8.61
N LEU A 76 -9.01 5.42 -7.46
CA LEU A 76 -8.34 5.35 -6.17
C LEU A 76 -7.57 4.02 -6.00
N ALA A 77 -8.17 2.89 -6.39
CA ALA A 77 -7.49 1.60 -6.40
C ALA A 77 -6.23 1.60 -7.27
N LEU A 78 -6.30 2.20 -8.47
CA LEU A 78 -5.14 2.34 -9.35
C LEU A 78 -4.03 3.18 -8.72
N LEU A 79 -4.38 4.31 -8.09
CA LEU A 79 -3.40 5.17 -7.42
C LEU A 79 -2.67 4.42 -6.29
N ILE A 80 -3.40 3.62 -5.51
CA ILE A 80 -2.84 2.78 -4.44
C ILE A 80 -1.83 1.79 -5.03
N ILE A 81 -2.20 1.08 -6.10
CA ILE A 81 -1.33 0.11 -6.79
C ILE A 81 -0.07 0.77 -7.33
N GLU A 82 -0.20 1.96 -7.96
CA GLU A 82 0.95 2.71 -8.49
C GLU A 82 1.90 3.15 -7.37
N ILE A 83 1.38 3.61 -6.23
CA ILE A 83 2.21 3.98 -5.08
C ILE A 83 2.91 2.74 -4.52
N GLU A 84 2.20 1.62 -4.33
CA GLU A 84 2.76 0.36 -3.82
C GLU A 84 3.91 -0.16 -4.69
N ALA A 85 3.75 -0.08 -6.01
CA ALA A 85 4.77 -0.45 -6.97
C ALA A 85 6.04 0.42 -6.85
N GLU A 86 5.89 1.72 -6.56
CA GLU A 86 7.02 2.64 -6.41
C GLU A 86 7.79 2.42 -5.10
N ILE A 87 7.10 2.05 -4.01
CA ILE A 87 7.73 1.83 -2.69
C ILE A 87 8.12 0.37 -2.43
N GLY A 88 7.83 -0.55 -3.34
CA GLY A 88 8.16 -1.98 -3.21
C GLY A 88 7.30 -2.74 -2.20
N ARG A 89 6.00 -2.41 -2.12
CA ARG A 89 4.97 -3.11 -1.33
C ARG A 89 4.15 -4.03 -2.27
N PRO A 90 3.41 -5.05 -1.78
CA PRO A 90 2.39 -4.92 -0.75
C PRO A 90 2.94 -5.08 0.68
N ALA A 91 2.42 -4.31 1.64
CA ALA A 91 2.63 -4.58 3.06
C ALA A 91 1.59 -5.59 3.53
N ASP A 92 1.89 -6.37 4.57
CA ASP A 92 0.84 -6.97 5.37
C ASP A 92 0.06 -5.83 6.04
N HIS A 93 -1.09 -5.48 5.45
CA HIS A 93 -1.99 -4.50 6.02
C HIS A 93 -2.94 -5.20 7.00
N PRO A 94 -3.28 -4.59 8.16
CA PRO A 94 -4.28 -5.13 9.09
C PRO A 94 -5.72 -5.04 8.53
N GLU A 95 -5.85 -4.72 7.24
CA GLU A 95 -7.10 -4.45 6.57
C GLU A 95 -7.79 -5.76 6.15
N PRO A 96 -9.10 -5.71 5.87
CA PRO A 96 -9.83 -6.91 5.53
C PRO A 96 -9.42 -7.47 4.16
N GLN A 97 -9.36 -8.80 4.05
CA GLN A 97 -8.90 -9.53 2.86
C GLN A 97 -9.62 -9.12 1.56
N TRP A 98 -10.86 -8.67 1.65
CA TRP A 98 -11.64 -8.24 0.49
C TRP A 98 -11.05 -7.01 -0.21
N LEU A 99 -10.33 -6.15 0.53
CA LEU A 99 -9.69 -4.96 -0.04
C LEU A 99 -8.49 -5.36 -0.88
N ASP A 100 -7.72 -6.37 -0.44
CA ASP A 100 -6.65 -6.94 -1.24
C ASP A 100 -7.21 -7.64 -2.48
N ASP A 101 -8.34 -8.34 -2.37
CA ASP A 101 -9.00 -8.93 -3.53
C ASP A 101 -9.45 -7.88 -4.57
N LEU A 102 -9.89 -6.71 -4.09
CA LEU A 102 -10.21 -5.57 -4.94
C LEU A 102 -8.95 -5.03 -5.64
N LEU A 103 -7.86 -4.81 -4.90
CA LEU A 103 -6.58 -4.27 -5.42
C LEU A 103 -5.85 -5.26 -6.33
N ASP A 104 -6.03 -6.57 -6.14
CA ASP A 104 -5.58 -7.63 -7.06
C ASP A 104 -6.40 -7.68 -8.36
N GLY A 105 -7.48 -6.90 -8.44
CA GLY A 105 -8.35 -6.81 -9.61
C GLY A 105 -9.34 -7.96 -9.74
N LYS A 106 -9.52 -8.79 -8.71
CA LYS A 106 -10.48 -9.90 -8.72
C LYS A 106 -11.93 -9.43 -8.85
N TRP A 107 -12.19 -8.16 -8.53
CA TRP A 107 -13.50 -7.54 -8.61
C TRP A 107 -13.84 -7.00 -10.02
N GLY A 108 -12.87 -7.01 -10.95
CA GLY A 108 -13.07 -6.54 -12.31
C GLY A 108 -13.31 -5.02 -12.45
N LEU A 109 -13.10 -4.25 -11.37
CA LEU A 109 -13.20 -2.78 -11.37
C LEU A 109 -11.93 -2.11 -11.89
N ILE A 110 -10.81 -2.83 -11.83
CA ILE A 110 -9.51 -2.42 -12.34
C ILE A 110 -9.11 -3.40 -13.46
N TRP A 111 -9.20 -2.99 -14.71
CA TRP A 111 -8.83 -3.79 -15.90
C TRP A 111 -7.60 -3.16 -16.58
N PRO A 112 -6.65 -3.98 -17.08
CA PRO A 112 -5.29 -4.04 -16.56
C PRO A 112 -4.49 -2.76 -16.79
N VAL A 113 -3.75 -2.36 -15.75
CA VAL A 113 -2.42 -1.78 -15.95
C VAL A 113 -1.59 -2.91 -16.57
N ALA A 114 -1.47 -2.87 -17.89
CA ALA A 114 -0.86 -3.91 -18.69
C ALA A 114 0.51 -4.32 -18.16
N ALA A 115 0.77 -5.63 -18.23
CA ALA A 115 2.10 -6.22 -18.28
C ALA A 115 3.08 -5.28 -19.02
N ARG A 116 4.10 -4.81 -18.30
CA ARG A 116 5.28 -4.20 -18.88
C ARG A 116 6.46 -5.13 -18.70
#